data_AF-A0A2T9JPD6-F1
#
_entry.id   AF-A0A2T9JPD6-F1
#
_cell.length_a   1.000
_cell.length_b   1.000
_cell.length_c   1.000
_cell.angle_alpha   90.00
_cell.angle_beta   90.00
_cell.angle_gamma   90.00
#
_symmetry.space_group_name_H-M   'P 1'
#
loop_
_entity.id
_entity.type
_entity.pdbx_description
1 polymer ?
#
loop_
_entity_poly.entity_id
_entity_poly.type
_entity_poly.pdbx_seq_one_letter_code
_entity_poly.pdbx_strand_id
1 'polypeptide(L)'
;EAEALLPGVEFVAGPYEAADQADVLLILTEWDQFRALDLERLKSLLAAPVVVDLRNVYKPHEMVRHGFTYASVGRGAPADGGDAGLKTGERQMDAVPN
;
A
#
# COMPACT_ATOMS: atom_id res chain seq x y z
N GLU A 1 23.21 8.51 6.41
CA GLU A 1 23.97 7.32 5.95
C GLU A 1 23.20 6.48 4.94
N ALA A 2 22.01 5.96 5.28
CA ALA A 2 21.21 5.12 4.35
C ALA A 2 20.93 5.76 2.97
N GLU A 3 20.74 7.08 2.92
CA GLU A 3 20.53 7.88 1.69
C GLU A 3 21.63 7.66 0.62
N ALA A 4 22.90 7.52 1.02
CA ALA A 4 24.01 7.27 0.09
C ALA A 4 23.99 5.86 -0.52
N LEU A 5 23.19 4.94 0.02
CA LEU A 5 23.04 3.56 -0.45
C LEU A 5 21.74 3.35 -1.26
N LEU A 6 20.88 4.36 -1.34
CA LEU A 6 19.54 4.28 -1.93
C LEU A 6 19.30 5.42 -2.94
N PRO A 7 20.04 5.41 -4.08
CA PRO A 7 19.89 6.43 -5.11
C PRO A 7 18.46 6.42 -5.69
N GLY A 8 17.83 7.59 -5.76
CA GLY A 8 16.45 7.74 -6.23
C GLY A 8 15.37 7.49 -5.18
N VAL A 9 15.74 7.32 -3.90
CA VAL A 9 14.79 7.32 -2.77
C VAL A 9 14.75 8.71 -2.13
N GLU A 10 13.56 9.28 -2.03
CA GLU A 10 13.31 10.50 -1.27
C GLU A 10 12.99 10.13 0.20
N PHE A 11 13.62 10.85 1.14
CA PHE A 11 13.38 10.68 2.57
C PHE A 11 12.60 11.88 3.10
N VAL A 12 11.45 11.59 3.70
CA VAL A 12 10.48 12.58 4.19
C VAL A 12 10.31 12.48 5.70
N ALA A 13 9.81 13.53 6.34
CA ALA A 13 9.76 13.65 7.79
C ALA A 13 8.62 12.84 8.44
N GLY A 14 7.63 12.38 7.68
CA GLY A 14 6.52 11.61 8.25
C GLY A 14 5.62 10.86 7.25
N PRO A 15 4.74 9.99 7.75
CA PRO A 15 3.91 9.08 6.94
C PRO A 15 2.91 9.80 6.01
N TYR A 16 2.42 10.97 6.40
CA TYR A 16 1.51 11.75 5.55
C TYR A 16 2.23 12.43 4.38
N GLU A 17 3.50 12.80 4.57
CA GLU A 17 4.34 13.35 3.51
C GLU A 17 4.73 12.25 2.51
N ALA A 18 5.04 11.05 3.02
CA ALA A 18 5.28 9.84 2.21
C ALA A 18 4.04 9.35 1.42
N ALA A 19 2.85 9.85 1.75
CA ALA A 19 1.59 9.49 1.11
C ALA A 19 1.09 10.55 0.12
N ASP A 20 1.70 11.75 0.07
CA ASP A 20 1.23 12.80 -0.83
C ASP A 20 1.51 12.43 -2.30
N GLN A 21 0.46 12.46 -3.12
CA GLN A 21 0.45 12.07 -4.54
C GLN A 21 0.96 10.65 -4.85
N ALA A 22 1.17 9.79 -3.84
CA ALA A 22 1.63 8.42 -4.09
C ALA A 22 0.49 7.56 -4.65
N ASP A 23 0.81 6.75 -5.68
CA ASP A 23 -0.13 5.76 -6.25
C ASP A 23 -0.41 4.59 -5.30
N VAL A 24 0.58 4.24 -4.46
CA VAL A 24 0.54 3.09 -3.55
C VAL A 24 1.33 3.40 -2.27
N LEU A 25 0.75 3.14 -1.11
CA LEU A 25 1.45 3.16 0.18
C LEU A 25 1.87 1.74 0.60
N LEU A 26 3.13 1.55 1.00
CA LEU A 26 3.65 0.29 1.54
C LEU A 26 3.98 0.40 3.04
N ILE A 27 3.45 -0.52 3.85
CA ILE A 27 3.81 -0.66 5.27
C ILE A 27 4.80 -1.81 5.43
N LEU A 28 6.07 -1.45 5.71
CA LEU A 28 7.20 -2.39 5.86
C LEU A 28 7.56 -2.70 7.31
N THR A 29 7.20 -1.84 8.27
CA THR A 29 7.46 -2.01 9.70
C THR A 29 6.20 -1.72 10.52
N GLU A 30 6.06 -2.37 11.68
CA GLU A 30 4.83 -2.40 12.49
C GLU A 30 4.76 -1.32 13.59
N TRP A 31 5.48 -0.21 13.41
CA TRP A 31 5.62 0.84 14.42
C TRP A 31 4.26 1.49 14.75
N ASP A 32 4.04 1.82 16.03
CA ASP A 32 2.74 2.29 16.52
C ASP A 32 2.26 3.60 15.86
N GLN A 33 3.19 4.43 15.39
CA GLN A 33 2.89 5.61 14.56
C GLN A 33 2.04 5.30 13.31
N PHE A 34 2.16 4.08 12.77
CA PHE A 34 1.37 3.62 11.63
C PHE A 34 0.04 2.98 12.04
N ARG A 35 -0.15 2.60 13.31
CA ARG A 35 -1.45 2.09 13.84
C ARG A 35 -2.44 3.21 14.08
N ALA A 36 -1.95 4.43 14.32
CA ALA A 36 -2.72 5.61 14.71
C ALA A 36 -2.86 6.66 13.59
N LEU A 37 -2.69 6.27 12.32
CA LEU A 37 -2.94 7.19 11.21
C LEU A 37 -4.43 7.45 11.02
N ASP A 38 -4.75 8.69 10.69
CA ASP A 38 -6.06 9.10 10.21
C ASP A 38 -6.24 8.58 8.78
N LEU A 39 -7.09 7.57 8.63
CA LEU A 39 -7.36 6.92 7.35
C LEU A 39 -8.13 7.82 6.37
N GLU A 40 -8.92 8.80 6.83
CA GLU A 40 -9.61 9.73 5.95
C GLU A 40 -8.63 10.74 5.36
N ARG A 41 -7.74 11.29 6.22
CA ARG A 41 -6.62 12.14 5.77
C ARG A 41 -5.70 11.38 4.82
N LEU A 42 -5.31 10.15 5.15
CA LEU A 42 -4.43 9.32 4.32
C LEU A 42 -5.02 9.10 2.92
N LYS A 43 -6.33 8.85 2.84
CA LYS A 43 -7.06 8.68 1.58
C LYS A 43 -7.08 9.93 0.71
N SER A 44 -7.11 11.12 1.33
CA SER A 44 -7.16 12.40 0.61
C SER A 44 -5.81 12.86 0.04
N LEU A 45 -4.70 12.27 0.49
CA LEU A 45 -3.34 12.59 0.07
C LEU A 45 -2.85 11.72 -1.10
N LEU A 46 -3.22 10.43 -1.09
CA LEU A 46 -2.83 9.48 -2.13
C LEU A 46 -3.47 9.81 -3.49
N ALA A 47 -2.72 9.66 -4.57
CA ALA A 47 -3.24 9.77 -5.93
C ALA A 47 -4.22 8.64 -6.27
N ALA A 48 -3.98 7.45 -5.71
CA ALA A 48 -4.93 6.34 -5.69
C ALA A 48 -4.95 5.69 -4.30
N PRO A 49 -6.12 5.35 -3.72
CA PRO A 49 -6.23 4.84 -2.36
C PRO A 49 -5.82 3.36 -2.27
N VAL A 50 -4.58 3.04 -2.61
CA VAL A 50 -4.00 1.70 -2.61
C VAL A 50 -3.00 1.55 -1.46
N VAL A 51 -3.21 0.54 -0.62
CA VAL A 51 -2.34 0.25 0.53
C VAL A 51 -1.94 -1.23 0.51
N VAL A 52 -0.64 -1.48 0.65
CA VAL A 52 -0.07 -2.83 0.79
C VAL A 52 0.58 -2.94 2.16
N ASP A 53 0.07 -3.84 2.99
CA ASP A 53 0.52 -4.03 4.37
C ASP A 53 1.23 -5.38 4.54
N LEU A 54 2.56 -5.33 4.65
CA LEU A 54 3.40 -6.52 4.84
C LEU A 54 3.57 -6.92 6.32
N ARG A 55 3.02 -6.13 7.24
CA ARG A 55 3.10 -6.35 8.70
C ARG A 55 1.75 -6.61 9.36
N ASN A 56 0.66 -6.49 8.60
CA ASN A 56 -0.72 -6.65 9.07
C ASN A 56 -1.07 -5.71 10.24
N VAL A 57 -0.67 -4.44 10.12
CA VAL A 57 -1.08 -3.33 10.99
C VAL A 57 -2.59 -3.14 10.97
N TYR A 58 -3.22 -3.21 9.79
CA TYR A 58 -4.67 -2.96 9.62
C TYR A 58 -5.49 -4.22 9.33
N LYS A 59 -6.78 -4.20 9.72
CA LYS A 59 -7.74 -5.26 9.35
C LYS A 59 -8.28 -5.00 7.93
N PRO A 60 -8.35 -6.01 7.05
CA PRO A 60 -8.84 -5.82 5.68
C PRO A 60 -10.21 -5.15 5.57
N HIS A 61 -11.19 -5.55 6.40
CA HIS A 61 -12.54 -4.99 6.37
C HIS A 61 -12.61 -3.53 6.82
N GLU A 62 -11.70 -3.07 7.69
CA GLU A 62 -11.63 -1.66 8.10
C GLU A 62 -11.13 -0.82 6.91
N MET A 63 -10.06 -1.26 6.24
CA MET A 63 -9.50 -0.58 5.06
C MET A 63 -10.50 -0.52 3.89
N VAL A 64 -11.19 -1.63 3.60
CA VAL A 64 -12.26 -1.65 2.57
C VAL A 64 -13.43 -0.74 2.96
N ARG A 65 -13.82 -0.68 4.24
CA ARG A 65 -14.87 0.24 4.72
C ARG A 65 -14.49 1.71 4.57
N HIS A 66 -13.22 2.06 4.78
CA HIS A 66 -12.70 3.40 4.45
C HIS A 66 -12.51 3.62 2.93
N GLY A 67 -12.73 2.59 2.12
CA GLY A 67 -12.69 2.64 0.65
C GLY A 67 -11.27 2.68 0.09
N PHE A 68 -10.38 1.88 0.67
CA PHE A 68 -9.06 1.58 0.13
C PHE A 68 -9.05 0.24 -0.64
N THR A 69 -8.28 0.21 -1.71
CA THR A 69 -7.73 -1.02 -2.29
C THR A 69 -6.68 -1.55 -1.33
N TYR A 70 -6.90 -2.70 -0.69
CA TYR A 70 -6.03 -3.20 0.37
C TYR A 70 -5.50 -4.61 0.11
N ALA A 71 -4.19 -4.77 0.13
CA ALA A 71 -3.50 -6.06 0.06
C ALA A 71 -2.70 -6.32 1.34
N SER A 72 -2.69 -7.57 1.83
CA SER A 72 -1.97 -7.94 3.05
C SER A 72 -1.48 -9.39 3.03
N VAL A 73 -0.38 -9.68 3.73
CA VAL A 73 0.28 -10.99 3.65
C VAL A 73 -0.42 -12.03 4.53
N GLY A 74 -0.70 -13.20 3.95
CA GLY A 74 -1.26 -14.36 4.66
C GLY A 74 -2.76 -14.27 4.96
N ARG A 75 -3.46 -13.31 4.36
CA ARG A 75 -4.92 -13.12 4.49
C ARG A 75 -5.57 -13.29 3.12
N GLY A 76 -6.70 -14.01 3.08
CA GLY A 76 -7.51 -14.08 1.87
C GLY A 76 -8.09 -12.70 1.51
N ALA A 77 -8.51 -12.53 0.26
CA ALA A 77 -9.28 -11.36 -0.12
C ALA A 77 -10.53 -11.23 0.77
N PRO A 78 -10.91 -10.01 1.21
CA PRO A 78 -12.17 -9.82 1.93
C PRO A 78 -13.33 -10.35 1.08
N ALA A 79 -14.22 -11.11 1.71
CA ALA A 79 -15.25 -11.91 1.03
C ALA A 79 -16.47 -11.07 0.57
N ASP A 80 -16.36 -9.76 0.73
CA ASP A 80 -17.43 -8.79 0.82
C ASP A 80 -17.08 -7.47 0.12
N GLY A 81 -17.77 -7.19 -1.00
CA GLY A 81 -18.02 -5.80 -1.41
C GLY A 81 -16.97 -5.09 -2.27
N GLY A 82 -16.36 -5.75 -3.26
CA GLY A 82 -15.72 -5.07 -4.39
C GLY A 82 -14.44 -5.72 -4.89
N ASP A 83 -14.38 -5.99 -6.20
CA ASP A 83 -13.13 -6.25 -6.92
C ASP A 83 -12.32 -4.95 -7.04
N ALA A 84 -11.80 -4.50 -5.90
CA ALA A 84 -10.55 -3.76 -5.81
C ALA A 84 -9.39 -4.75 -5.65
N GLY A 85 -9.47 -5.92 -6.31
CA GLY A 85 -8.30 -6.75 -6.50
C GLY A 85 -7.29 -5.93 -7.28
N LEU A 86 -6.07 -5.80 -6.75
CA LEU A 86 -4.90 -5.50 -7.57
C LEU A 86 -4.87 -6.60 -8.63
N LYS A 87 -5.43 -6.32 -9.81
CA LYS A 87 -5.61 -7.35 -10.84
C LYS A 87 -4.24 -7.87 -11.17
N THR A 88 -3.96 -9.11 -10.77
CA THR A 88 -2.77 -9.85 -11.18
C THR A 88 -2.89 -10.05 -12.68
N GLY A 89 -2.43 -9.04 -13.42
CA GLY A 89 -2.27 -9.11 -14.85
C GLY A 89 -1.26 -10.20 -15.11
N GLU A 90 -1.77 -11.37 -15.51
CA GLU A 90 -0.97 -12.39 -16.18
C GLU A 90 -0.40 -11.74 -17.45
N ARG A 91 0.76 -11.10 -17.31
CA ARG A 91 1.55 -10.72 -18.47
C ARG A 91 1.98 -12.03 -19.11
N GLN A 92 1.26 -12.37 -20.19
CA GLN A 92 1.68 -13.31 -21.20
C GLN A 92 3.19 -13.13 -21.40
N MET A 93 3.98 -14.12 -20.99
CA MET A 93 5.39 -14.15 -21.34
C MET A 93 5.44 -14.46 -22.83
N ASP A 94 5.56 -13.41 -23.65
CA ASP A 94 5.91 -13.57 -25.05
C ASP A 94 7.25 -14.31 -25.11
N ALA A 95 7.24 -15.47 -25.77
CA ALA A 95 8.38 -16.38 -25.77
C ALA A 95 9.61 -15.67 -26.36
N VAL A 96 10.66 -15.55 -25.56
CA VAL A 96 11.97 -15.08 -26.04
C VAL A 96 12.48 -16.13 -27.05
N PRO A 97 12.67 -15.78 -28.33
CA PRO A 97 13.22 -16.73 -29.30
C PRO A 97 14.68 -17.06 -28.96
N ASN A 98 15.05 -18.32 -29.21
CA ASN A 98 16.34 -18.93 -28.92
C ASN A 98 17.49 -18.39 -29.79
#